data_AF-A0A9D6L7M4-F1
#
_entry.id   AF-A0A9D6L7M4-F1
#
_cell.length_a   1.000
_cell.length_b   1.000
_cell.length_c   1.000
_cell.angle_alpha   90.00
_cell.angle_beta   90.00
_cell.angle_gamma   90.00
#
_symmetry.space_group_name_H-M   'P 1'
#
loop_
_entity.id
_entity.type
_entity.pdbx_description
1 polymer ?
#
loop_
_entity_poly.entity_id
_entity_poly.type
_entity_poly.pdbx_seq_one_letter_code
_entity_poly.pdbx_strand_id
1 'polypeptide(L)'
;MTAHRAIAATAMIALVATLGCGNRHAATTTPAGNDPQARSQALIDSGNQAFSAGNYGLAARRYAAAAVIKQDDPAAYYGLGMALSKLGRDEDARAAYAKARDLARPH
;
A
#
# COMPACT_ATOMS: atom_id res chain seq x y z
N MET A 1 -29.89 7.99 -47.09
CA MET A 1 -30.22 9.38 -47.48
C MET A 1 -31.70 9.57 -47.14
N THR A 2 -32.21 10.52 -46.34
CA THR A 2 -31.68 11.59 -45.45
C THR A 2 -32.62 11.65 -44.21
N ALA A 3 -32.48 12.41 -43.12
CA ALA A 3 -31.49 13.38 -42.62
C ALA A 3 -31.15 13.01 -41.14
N HIS A 4 -30.22 13.57 -40.36
CA HIS A 4 -29.74 14.95 -40.16
C HIS A 4 -30.74 15.92 -39.51
N ARG A 5 -30.89 15.87 -38.17
CA ARG A 5 -31.20 17.00 -37.26
C ARG A 5 -30.46 16.78 -35.93
N ALA A 6 -29.47 17.62 -35.62
CA ALA A 6 -29.50 18.69 -34.61
C ALA A 6 -29.53 18.14 -33.15
N ILE A 7 -28.42 18.14 -32.40
CA ILE A 7 -27.67 19.27 -31.81
C ILE A 7 -28.50 20.09 -30.81
N ALA A 8 -28.25 19.81 -29.52
CA ALA A 8 -28.34 20.71 -28.36
C ALA A 8 -27.48 20.04 -27.25
N ALA A 9 -26.32 20.53 -26.79
CA ALA A 9 -25.77 21.88 -26.66
C ALA A 9 -26.35 22.74 -25.50
N THR A 10 -26.39 22.16 -24.30
CA THR A 10 -26.47 22.82 -22.97
C THR A 10 -26.13 21.77 -21.90
N ALA A 11 -25.52 22.07 -20.75
CA ALA A 11 -24.83 23.28 -20.32
C ALA A 11 -23.71 22.97 -19.31
N MET A 12 -22.76 23.90 -19.28
CA MET A 12 -21.72 24.15 -18.28
C MET A 12 -22.10 23.89 -16.81
N ILE A 13 -21.10 23.41 -16.05
CA ILE A 13 -20.79 23.77 -14.65
C ILE A 13 -21.86 23.41 -13.59
N ALA A 14 -21.71 22.22 -12.99
CA ALA A 14 -22.16 21.95 -11.63
C ALA A 14 -21.00 22.19 -10.64
N LEU A 15 -20.90 23.44 -10.21
CA LEU A 15 -20.21 24.00 -9.04
C LEU A 15 -19.44 23.03 -8.10
N VAL A 16 -18.11 23.21 -8.01
CA VAL A 16 -17.30 22.71 -6.90
C VAL A 16 -17.64 23.48 -5.62
N ALA A 17 -18.26 22.83 -4.63
CA ALA A 17 -18.48 23.40 -3.30
C ALA A 17 -18.69 22.36 -2.18
N THR A 18 -17.96 21.25 -2.16
CA THR A 18 -17.85 20.42 -0.94
C THR A 18 -16.67 20.89 -0.11
N LEU A 19 -16.93 21.74 0.89
CA LEU A 19 -15.98 22.09 1.94
C LEU A 19 -15.63 20.83 2.75
N GLY A 20 -14.53 20.18 2.37
CA GLY A 20 -14.06 18.95 2.99
C GLY A 20 -13.44 19.18 4.37
N CYS A 21 -14.28 19.20 5.41
CA CYS A 21 -13.81 19.09 6.79
C CYS A 21 -13.35 17.66 7.10
N GLY A 22 -12.04 17.45 7.19
CA GLY A 22 -11.44 16.31 7.88
C GLY A 22 -11.28 15.01 7.07
N ASN A 23 -10.12 14.37 7.26
CA ASN A 23 -9.77 13.01 6.82
C ASN A 23 -10.05 12.64 5.35
N ARG A 24 -9.01 12.84 4.52
CA ARG A 24 -8.78 12.07 3.29
C ARG A 24 -8.38 10.61 3.60
N HIS A 25 -9.30 9.89 4.23
CA HIS A 25 -9.35 8.42 4.27
C HIS A 25 -10.80 7.99 4.02
N ALA A 26 -11.40 8.54 2.97
CA ALA A 26 -12.61 8.00 2.39
C ALA A 26 -12.25 6.63 1.78
N ALA A 27 -12.31 5.60 2.62
CA ALA A 27 -12.14 4.22 2.22
C ALA A 27 -13.13 3.95 1.09
N THR A 28 -12.62 3.82 -0.13
CA THR A 28 -13.43 3.38 -1.26
C THR A 28 -13.98 2.01 -0.89
N THR A 29 -15.30 1.85 -1.01
CA THR A 29 -16.01 0.59 -0.83
C THR A 29 -15.75 -0.36 -1.99
N THR A 30 -14.46 -0.56 -2.29
CA THR A 30 -13.95 -1.68 -3.06
C THR A 30 -14.23 -2.94 -2.24
N PRO A 31 -14.91 -3.97 -2.78
CA PRO A 31 -15.07 -5.23 -2.06
C PRO A 31 -13.67 -5.73 -1.66
N ALA A 32 -13.54 -6.18 -0.41
CA ALA A 32 -12.27 -6.32 0.34
C ALA A 32 -11.19 -7.24 -0.28
N GLY A 33 -11.42 -7.79 -1.47
CA GLY A 33 -10.44 -8.57 -2.22
C GLY A 33 -9.54 -7.76 -3.17
N ASN A 34 -9.86 -6.52 -3.56
CA ASN A 34 -9.21 -5.88 -4.74
C ASN A 34 -8.31 -4.67 -4.53
N ASP A 35 -8.30 -4.03 -3.35
CA ASP A 35 -7.40 -2.91 -3.07
C ASP A 35 -5.95 -3.40 -2.81
N PRO A 36 -4.93 -2.93 -3.56
CA PRO A 36 -3.52 -3.22 -3.27
C PRO A 36 -3.08 -2.80 -1.86
N GLN A 37 -3.60 -1.70 -1.32
CA GLN A 37 -3.21 -1.24 0.02
C GLN A 37 -3.72 -2.20 1.11
N ALA A 38 -5.00 -2.58 1.07
CA ALA A 38 -5.55 -3.62 1.95
C ALA A 38 -4.80 -4.96 1.84
N ARG A 39 -4.42 -5.39 0.62
CA ARG A 39 -3.60 -6.60 0.40
C ARG A 39 -2.21 -6.49 1.02
N SER A 40 -1.53 -5.34 0.87
CA SER A 40 -0.22 -5.08 1.51
C SER A 40 -0.33 -5.14 3.04
N GLN A 41 -1.34 -4.47 3.62
CA GLN A 41 -1.54 -4.45 5.07
C GLN A 41 -1.80 -5.86 5.63
N ALA A 42 -2.67 -6.64 5.00
CA ALA A 42 -2.93 -8.02 5.41
C ALA A 42 -1.68 -8.92 5.35
N LEU A 43 -0.76 -8.66 4.41
CA LEU A 43 0.54 -9.32 4.34
C LEU A 43 1.48 -8.87 5.47
N ILE A 44 1.52 -7.57 5.80
CA ILE A 44 2.27 -7.04 6.95
C ILE A 44 1.76 -7.66 8.26
N ASP A 45 0.44 -7.68 8.49
CA ASP A 45 -0.17 -8.22 9.70
C ASP A 45 0.09 -9.73 9.85
N SER A 46 0.01 -10.48 8.74
CA SER A 46 0.39 -11.88 8.71
C SER A 46 1.91 -12.09 8.94
N GLY A 47 2.75 -11.16 8.49
CA GLY A 47 4.18 -11.14 8.78
C GLY A 47 4.45 -10.92 10.27
N ASN A 48 3.74 -9.97 10.90
CA ASN A 48 3.81 -9.69 12.34
C ASN A 48 3.42 -10.92 13.17
N GLN A 49 2.33 -11.60 12.82
CA GLN A 49 1.91 -12.84 13.47
C GLN A 49 2.98 -13.94 13.34
N ALA A 50 3.54 -14.12 12.16
CA ALA A 50 4.61 -15.10 11.93
C ALA A 50 5.89 -14.77 12.70
N PHE A 51 6.23 -13.47 12.81
CA PHE A 51 7.39 -13.00 13.57
C PHE A 51 7.22 -13.23 15.08
N SER A 52 6.05 -12.91 15.64
CA SER A 52 5.71 -13.17 17.04
C SER A 52 5.67 -14.66 17.37
N ALA A 53 5.32 -15.51 16.41
CA ALA A 53 5.40 -16.97 16.52
C ALA A 53 6.84 -17.54 16.35
N GLY A 54 7.86 -16.69 16.20
CA GLY A 54 9.26 -17.10 15.96
C GLY A 54 9.52 -17.67 14.56
N ASN A 55 8.52 -17.71 13.67
CA ASN A 55 8.66 -18.18 12.30
C ASN A 55 9.17 -17.05 11.40
N TYR A 56 10.42 -16.65 11.63
CA TYR A 56 11.07 -15.56 10.92
C TYR A 56 11.18 -15.81 9.40
N GLY A 57 11.27 -17.08 8.98
CA GLY A 57 11.26 -17.47 7.57
C GLY A 57 9.93 -17.17 6.86
N LEU A 58 8.79 -17.44 7.53
CA LEU A 58 7.47 -17.05 7.03
C LEU A 58 7.28 -15.53 7.12
N ALA A 59 7.69 -14.90 8.22
CA ALA A 59 7.61 -13.45 8.39
C ALA A 59 8.30 -12.70 7.24
N ALA A 60 9.56 -13.04 6.95
CA ALA A 60 10.32 -12.46 5.84
C ALA A 60 9.60 -12.62 4.49
N ARG A 61 9.00 -13.79 4.21
CA ARG A 61 8.22 -14.01 2.98
C ARG A 61 6.97 -13.13 2.92
N ARG A 62 6.26 -12.94 4.03
CA ARG A 62 5.07 -12.09 4.10
C ARG A 62 5.39 -10.60 3.92
N TYR A 63 6.42 -10.11 4.60
CA TYR A 63 6.89 -8.73 4.43
C TYR A 63 7.46 -8.46 3.02
N ALA A 64 8.21 -9.41 2.45
CA ALA A 64 8.68 -9.30 1.06
C ALA A 64 7.51 -9.26 0.05
N ALA A 65 6.46 -10.05 0.27
CA ALA A 65 5.26 -9.99 -0.54
C ALA A 65 4.52 -8.64 -0.40
N ALA A 66 4.43 -8.09 0.82
CA ALA A 66 3.90 -6.74 1.04
C ALA A 66 4.70 -5.67 0.27
N ALA A 67 6.03 -5.72 0.34
CA ALA A 67 6.93 -4.82 -0.38
C ALA A 67 6.83 -4.93 -1.92
N VAL A 68 6.40 -6.08 -2.46
CA VAL A 68 6.09 -6.24 -3.89
C VAL A 68 4.75 -5.60 -4.26
N ILE A 69 3.74 -5.68 -3.39
CA ILE A 69 2.43 -5.04 -3.62
C ILE A 69 2.52 -3.52 -3.44
N LYS A 70 3.26 -3.05 -2.44
CA LYS A 70 3.43 -1.63 -2.12
C LYS A 70 4.92 -1.30 -1.88
N GLN A 71 5.58 -0.85 -2.95
CA GLN A 71 7.02 -0.56 -2.96
C GLN A 71 7.42 0.70 -2.17
N ASP A 72 6.46 1.56 -1.83
CA ASP A 72 6.59 2.78 -1.03
C ASP A 72 6.21 2.60 0.45
N ASP A 73 5.97 1.37 0.91
CA ASP A 73 5.60 1.08 2.30
C ASP A 73 6.84 0.84 3.20
N PRO A 74 7.26 1.81 4.04
CA PRO A 74 8.42 1.62 4.91
C PRO A 74 8.22 0.52 5.96
N ALA A 75 6.98 0.21 6.36
CA ALA A 75 6.70 -0.82 7.37
C ALA A 75 6.97 -2.23 6.82
N ALA A 76 6.67 -2.48 5.54
CA ALA A 76 7.00 -3.73 4.88
C ALA A 76 8.52 -4.00 4.87
N TYR A 77 9.33 -3.01 4.48
CA TYR A 77 10.80 -3.14 4.48
C TYR A 77 11.38 -3.23 5.90
N TYR A 78 10.81 -2.51 6.88
CA TYR A 78 11.25 -2.59 8.27
C TYR A 78 11.00 -3.99 8.88
N GLY A 79 9.79 -4.54 8.70
CA GLY A 79 9.47 -5.90 9.13
C GLY A 79 10.32 -6.95 8.44
N LEU A 80 10.59 -6.78 7.14
CA LEU A 80 11.51 -7.63 6.38
C LEU A 80 12.92 -7.61 6.99
N GLY A 81 13.45 -6.42 7.31
CA GLY A 81 14.74 -6.27 7.98
C GLY A 81 14.80 -6.96 9.34
N MET A 82 13.75 -6.83 10.16
CA MET A 82 13.63 -7.55 11.44
C MET A 82 13.67 -9.06 11.25
N ALA A 83 12.86 -9.59 10.34
CA ALA A 83 12.79 -11.02 10.07
C ALA A 83 14.10 -11.59 9.53
N LEU A 84 14.79 -10.86 8.64
CA LEU A 84 16.08 -11.25 8.08
C LEU A 84 17.20 -11.26 9.14
N SER A 85 17.27 -10.26 10.02
CA SER A 85 18.25 -10.24 11.10
C SER A 85 18.03 -11.40 12.09
N LYS A 86 16.76 -11.75 12.39
CA LYS A 86 16.44 -12.95 13.18
C LYS A 86 16.80 -14.28 12.51
N LEU A 87 17.03 -14.28 11.19
CA LEU A 87 17.55 -15.41 10.42
C LEU A 87 19.09 -15.38 10.25
N GLY A 88 19.80 -14.40 10.84
CA GLY A 88 21.24 -14.20 10.63
C GLY A 88 21.63 -13.68 9.24
N ARG A 89 20.66 -13.14 8.48
CA ARG A 89 20.87 -12.56 7.15
C ARG A 89 21.12 -11.06 7.25
N ASP A 90 22.19 -10.68 7.95
CA ASP A 90 22.38 -9.30 8.38
C ASP A 90 22.64 -8.29 7.25
N GLU A 91 23.28 -8.70 6.15
CA GLU A 91 23.45 -7.81 4.98
C GLU A 91 22.13 -7.56 4.24
N ASP A 92 21.29 -8.59 4.06
CA ASP A 92 19.95 -8.42 3.51
C ASP A 92 19.07 -7.56 4.44
N ALA A 93 19.22 -7.75 5.75
CA ALA A 93 18.51 -6.95 6.76
C ALA A 93 18.92 -5.47 6.69
N ARG A 94 20.23 -5.17 6.59
CA ARG A 94 20.77 -3.82 6.40
C ARG A 94 20.20 -3.17 5.14
N ALA A 95 20.14 -3.89 4.02
CA ALA A 95 19.55 -3.38 2.78
C ALA A 95 18.05 -3.05 2.96
N ALA A 96 17.28 -3.93 3.61
CA ALA A 96 15.86 -3.70 3.88
C ALA A 96 15.65 -2.49 4.81
N TYR A 97 16.41 -2.37 5.92
CA TYR A 97 16.34 -1.21 6.80
C TYR A 97 16.77 0.10 6.12
N ALA A 98 17.79 0.05 5.26
CA ALA A 98 18.21 1.21 4.47
C ALA A 98 17.09 1.71 3.55
N LYS A 99 16.34 0.79 2.91
CA LYS A 99 15.18 1.12 2.08
C LYS A 99 14.00 1.66 2.90
N ALA A 100 13.70 1.05 4.05
CA ALA A 100 12.67 1.54 4.97
C ALA A 100 12.94 2.99 5.42
N ARG A 101 14.17 3.28 5.83
CA ARG A 101 14.63 4.63 6.21
C ARG A 101 14.55 5.62 5.05
N ASP A 102 14.86 5.19 3.84
CA ASP A 102 14.82 6.03 2.65
C ASP A 102 13.39 6.46 2.29
N LEU A 103 12.44 5.52 2.34
CA LEU A 103 11.01 5.75 2.15
C LEU A 103 10.37 6.59 3.26
N ALA A 104 10.83 6.43 4.50
CA ALA A 104 10.33 7.19 5.65
C ALA A 104 10.85 8.63 5.71
N ARG A 105 11.76 9.04 4.81
CA ARG A 105 12.30 10.40 4.81
C ARG A 105 11.31 11.38 4.15
N PRO A 106 10.86 12.45 4.85
CA PRO A 106 10.13 13.52 4.20
C PRO A 106 11.04 14.18 3.15
N HIS A 107 10.46 14.50 2.00
CA HIS A 107 11.10 15.07 0.82
C HIS A 107 10.33 16.32 0.38
#